data_AF-A0A956IU25-F1
#
_entry.id   AF-A0A956IU25-F1
#
_cell.length_a   1.000
_cell.length_b   1.000
_cell.length_c   1.000
_cell.angle_alpha   90.00
_cell.angle_beta   90.00
_cell.angle_gamma   90.00
#
_symmetry.space_group_name_H-M   'P 1'
#
loop_
_entity.id
_entity.type
_entity.pdbx_description
1 polymer ?
#
loop_
_entity_poly.entity_id
_entity_poly.type
_entity_poly.pdbx_seq_one_letter_code
_entity_poly.pdbx_strand_id
1 'polypeptide(L)'
;MPLVTMPWNRHAPPKRRLLWLAMLFALATWLAPDVADAQVATCVEVNSGSEDSSSLTRLVENELARHPSHKLSKGECETTLRIEVIEVATTMGGGIFLTGRVDGEVPDRVKVAPGRMDRAVEELLTVLLHNDPRRLSGPERADWFAQQRRSFRVRGINYFGAEVYEVGALVDGRLATLPGLALVARREVDWFHFGVRVAGANQLNSGDERLTLTSQVTAQLEAALFSSAISSTAAFAGLVAGLEYQRFRGPTTLNGEQSVESATAAGFSPGLRFGMELGRYTTTHGLVFAQLLFPTFASHDVDTGVVDQWTPSVSLGAGMVF
;
A
#
# COMPACT_ATOMS: atom_id res chain seq x y z
N MET A 1 69.34 -7.76 -0.07
CA MET A 1 68.05 -8.14 -0.67
C MET A 1 67.00 -8.22 0.43
N PRO A 2 66.12 -7.23 0.60
CA PRO A 2 65.02 -7.34 1.55
C PRO A 2 63.82 -8.04 0.90
N LEU A 3 63.23 -8.99 1.63
CA LEU A 3 61.98 -9.67 1.25
C LEU A 3 60.81 -8.68 1.32
N VAL A 4 60.18 -8.43 0.18
CA VAL A 4 58.91 -7.72 0.06
C VAL A 4 57.80 -8.68 0.47
N THR A 5 57.16 -8.42 1.60
CA THR A 5 55.94 -9.12 2.02
C THR A 5 54.72 -8.45 1.39
N MET A 6 54.05 -9.16 0.49
CA MET A 6 52.75 -8.75 -0.07
C MET A 6 51.65 -8.81 1.00
N PRO A 7 50.78 -7.79 1.11
CA PRO A 7 49.61 -7.88 1.98
C PRO A 7 48.53 -8.75 1.34
N TRP A 8 48.15 -9.79 2.08
CA TRP A 8 47.04 -10.69 1.79
C TRP A 8 45.71 -9.90 1.84
N ASN A 9 45.08 -9.74 0.68
CA ASN A 9 43.80 -9.06 0.54
C ASN A 9 42.68 -9.96 1.09
N ARG A 10 42.23 -9.71 2.33
CA ARG A 10 41.12 -10.45 2.94
C ARG A 10 39.81 -10.06 2.28
N HIS A 11 39.23 -10.98 1.51
CA HIS A 11 37.89 -10.86 1.00
C HIS A 11 36.87 -10.65 2.13
N ALA A 12 36.19 -9.51 2.10
CA ALA A 12 35.06 -9.21 2.97
C ALA A 12 33.91 -10.22 2.72
N PRO A 13 33.18 -10.65 3.78
CA PRO A 13 32.15 -11.68 3.67
C PRO A 13 30.91 -11.23 2.88
N PRO A 14 30.13 -12.17 2.29
CA PRO A 14 29.05 -11.91 1.34
C PRO A 14 27.75 -11.43 2.02
N LYS A 15 27.79 -10.31 2.75
CA LYS A 15 26.59 -9.70 3.37
C LYS A 15 25.64 -9.05 2.35
N ARG A 16 26.13 -8.72 1.15
CA ARG A 16 25.30 -8.14 0.07
C ARG A 16 24.23 -9.10 -0.45
N ARG A 17 24.47 -10.42 -0.48
CA ARG A 17 23.52 -11.39 -1.07
C ARG A 17 22.25 -11.60 -0.23
N LEU A 18 22.36 -11.52 1.10
CA LEU A 18 21.22 -11.66 2.01
C LEU A 18 20.22 -10.50 1.89
N LEU A 19 20.73 -9.29 1.61
CA LEU A 19 19.91 -8.09 1.54
C LEU A 19 19.07 -8.04 0.25
N TRP A 20 19.63 -8.51 -0.87
CA TRP A 20 18.88 -8.71 -2.14
C TRP A 20 17.79 -9.78 -2.02
N LEU A 21 18.07 -10.88 -1.31
CA LEU A 21 17.09 -11.95 -1.08
C LEU A 21 15.92 -11.47 -0.22
N ALA A 22 16.18 -10.67 0.83
CA ALA A 22 15.12 -10.09 1.66
C ALA A 22 14.24 -9.11 0.86
N MET A 23 14.84 -8.30 -0.01
CA MET A 23 14.12 -7.34 -0.85
C MET A 23 13.26 -8.03 -1.92
N LEU A 24 13.77 -9.09 -2.55
CA LEU A 24 13.00 -9.93 -3.49
C LEU A 24 11.87 -10.68 -2.79
N PHE A 25 12.08 -11.15 -1.56
CA PHE A 25 11.04 -11.83 -0.79
C PHE A 25 9.92 -10.86 -0.38
N ALA A 26 10.26 -9.63 0.03
CA ALA A 26 9.27 -8.58 0.31
C ALA A 26 8.49 -8.13 -0.94
N LEU A 27 9.14 -8.09 -2.10
CA LEU A 27 8.48 -7.81 -3.38
C LEU A 27 7.57 -8.97 -3.81
N ALA A 28 8.00 -10.21 -3.58
CA ALA A 28 7.21 -11.41 -3.90
C ALA A 28 5.97 -11.57 -3.01
N THR A 29 6.04 -11.19 -1.72
CA THR A 29 4.86 -11.19 -0.85
C THR A 29 3.86 -10.08 -1.19
N TRP A 30 4.31 -8.98 -1.80
CA TRP A 30 3.43 -7.95 -2.36
C TRP A 30 2.74 -8.36 -3.67
N LEU A 31 3.32 -9.30 -4.42
CA LEU A 31 2.82 -9.77 -5.72
C LEU A 31 2.05 -11.09 -5.65
N ALA A 32 1.92 -11.70 -4.46
CA ALA A 32 1.19 -12.96 -4.33
C ALA A 32 -0.31 -12.74 -4.63
N PRO A 33 -0.89 -13.44 -5.62
CA PRO A 33 -2.31 -13.35 -5.92
C PRO A 33 -3.16 -13.91 -4.77
N ASP A 34 -4.39 -13.43 -4.70
CA ASP A 34 -5.34 -13.57 -3.60
C ASP A 34 -5.46 -14.99 -3.03
N VAL A 35 -5.28 -15.08 -1.72
CA VAL A 35 -5.87 -16.16 -0.93
C VAL A 35 -7.37 -15.96 -1.01
N ALA A 36 -8.06 -16.93 -1.64
CA ALA A 36 -9.51 -17.00 -1.83
C ALA A 36 -10.27 -16.26 -0.72
N ASP A 37 -11.02 -15.24 -1.12
CA ASP A 37 -11.95 -14.54 -0.24
C ASP A 37 -12.84 -15.60 0.43
N ALA A 38 -12.96 -15.55 1.75
CA ALA A 38 -13.79 -16.50 2.48
C ALA A 38 -15.25 -16.24 2.09
N GLN A 39 -15.75 -17.01 1.13
CA GLN A 39 -17.13 -16.95 0.69
C GLN A 39 -18.03 -17.49 1.81
N VAL A 40 -19.07 -16.73 2.17
CA VAL A 40 -20.01 -17.13 3.22
C VAL A 40 -20.81 -18.34 2.74
N ALA A 41 -20.77 -19.43 3.51
CA ALA A 41 -21.50 -20.65 3.20
C ALA A 41 -23.02 -20.41 3.36
N THR A 42 -23.77 -20.47 2.26
CA THR A 42 -25.17 -20.05 2.19
C THR A 42 -26.09 -21.22 1.83
N CYS A 43 -27.10 -21.46 2.67
CA CYS A 43 -28.22 -22.37 2.38
C CYS A 43 -29.32 -21.62 1.64
N VAL A 44 -29.97 -22.28 0.68
CA VAL A 44 -31.07 -21.68 -0.10
C VAL A 44 -32.37 -22.40 0.21
N GLU A 45 -33.37 -21.65 0.64
CA GLU A 45 -34.75 -22.10 0.84
C GLU A 45 -35.68 -21.34 -0.10
N VAL A 46 -36.37 -22.04 -0.99
CA VAL A 46 -37.33 -21.41 -1.92
C VAL A 46 -38.73 -21.90 -1.61
N ASN A 47 -39.64 -20.96 -1.35
CA ASN A 47 -41.05 -21.21 -1.15
C ASN A 47 -41.86 -20.47 -2.23
N SER A 48 -42.21 -21.18 -3.31
CA SER A 48 -42.94 -20.59 -4.44
C SER A 48 -44.46 -20.68 -4.32
N GLY A 49 -45.00 -21.46 -3.37
CA GLY A 49 -46.44 -21.74 -3.27
C GLY A 49 -47.05 -22.48 -4.48
N SER A 50 -46.25 -22.85 -5.48
CA SER A 50 -46.67 -23.46 -6.77
C SER A 50 -45.80 -24.67 -7.14
N GLU A 51 -46.26 -25.47 -8.12
CA GLU A 51 -45.57 -26.69 -8.62
C GLU A 51 -44.17 -26.39 -9.21
N ASP A 52 -43.88 -25.15 -9.61
CA ASP A 52 -42.64 -24.72 -10.28
C ASP A 52 -41.46 -24.40 -9.34
N SER A 53 -41.55 -24.80 -8.06
CA SER A 53 -40.50 -24.55 -7.05
C SER A 53 -39.09 -24.98 -7.52
N SER A 54 -38.95 -26.12 -8.18
CA SER A 54 -37.65 -26.66 -8.61
C SER A 54 -36.94 -25.82 -9.68
N SER A 55 -37.69 -25.08 -10.49
CA SER A 55 -37.14 -24.20 -11.53
C SER A 55 -36.61 -22.91 -10.91
N LEU A 56 -37.35 -22.36 -9.95
CA LEU A 56 -36.92 -21.17 -9.20
C LEU A 56 -35.71 -21.47 -8.31
N THR A 57 -35.68 -22.62 -7.63
CA THR A 57 -34.51 -23.05 -6.84
C THR A 57 -33.25 -23.11 -7.70
N ARG A 58 -33.31 -23.75 -8.88
CA ARG A 58 -32.16 -23.83 -9.79
C ARG A 58 -31.69 -22.46 -10.26
N LEU A 59 -32.62 -21.53 -10.52
CA LEU A 59 -32.29 -20.17 -10.92
C LEU A 59 -31.55 -19.43 -9.80
N VAL A 60 -32.06 -19.50 -8.58
CA VAL A 60 -31.45 -18.86 -7.39
C VAL A 60 -30.08 -19.46 -7.10
N GLU A 61 -29.95 -20.80 -7.11
CA GLU A 61 -28.68 -21.49 -6.89
C GLU A 61 -27.63 -21.10 -7.95
N ASN A 62 -28.03 -21.01 -9.22
CA ASN A 62 -27.13 -20.59 -10.30
C ASN A 62 -26.64 -19.15 -10.14
N GLU A 63 -27.52 -18.26 -9.70
CA GLU A 63 -27.16 -16.85 -9.50
C GLU A 63 -26.27 -16.69 -8.26
N LEU A 64 -26.60 -17.37 -7.16
CA LEU A 64 -25.78 -17.40 -5.96
C LEU A 64 -24.38 -17.98 -6.23
N ALA A 65 -24.26 -19.02 -7.05
CA ALA A 65 -22.99 -19.64 -7.41
C ALA A 65 -22.05 -18.71 -8.20
N ARG A 66 -22.59 -17.69 -8.86
CA ARG A 66 -21.81 -16.66 -9.57
C ARG A 66 -21.42 -15.49 -8.68
N HIS A 67 -21.99 -15.41 -7.47
CA HIS A 67 -21.79 -14.28 -6.60
C HIS A 67 -20.40 -14.36 -5.92
N PRO A 68 -19.60 -13.27 -5.89
CA PRO A 68 -18.24 -13.32 -5.37
C PRO A 68 -18.16 -13.56 -3.86
N SER A 69 -19.17 -13.10 -3.09
CA SER A 69 -19.12 -13.14 -1.61
C SER A 69 -19.78 -14.35 -0.94
N HIS A 70 -20.55 -15.15 -1.69
CA HIS A 70 -21.33 -16.24 -1.13
C HIS A 70 -21.03 -17.53 -1.89
N LYS A 71 -21.14 -18.66 -1.20
CA LYS A 71 -21.01 -19.97 -1.80
C LYS A 71 -22.20 -20.83 -1.39
N LEU A 72 -22.82 -21.46 -2.37
CA LEU A 72 -23.89 -22.42 -2.11
C LEU A 72 -23.34 -23.58 -1.24
N SER A 73 -24.00 -23.83 -0.11
CA SER A 73 -23.75 -24.96 0.79
C SER A 73 -25.02 -25.76 0.99
N LYS A 74 -24.89 -27.09 1.08
CA LYS A 74 -25.99 -28.03 1.33
C LYS A 74 -25.99 -28.60 2.75
N GLY A 75 -25.02 -28.19 3.57
CA GLY A 75 -24.76 -28.74 4.90
C GLY A 75 -24.73 -27.65 5.97
N GLU A 76 -23.67 -27.61 6.78
CA GLU A 76 -23.44 -26.53 7.73
C GLU A 76 -23.33 -25.20 6.96
N CYS A 77 -24.37 -24.37 7.09
CA CYS A 77 -24.47 -23.07 6.47
C CYS A 77 -24.23 -21.99 7.52
N GLU A 78 -23.46 -20.99 7.14
CA GLU A 78 -23.31 -19.79 7.95
C GLU A 78 -24.59 -18.97 7.86
N THR A 79 -25.08 -18.66 6.65
CA THR A 79 -26.34 -17.91 6.45
C THR A 79 -27.39 -18.71 5.69
N THR A 80 -28.67 -18.38 5.92
CA THR A 80 -29.81 -18.95 5.20
C THR A 80 -30.49 -17.85 4.38
N LEU A 81 -30.47 -18.03 3.05
CA LEU A 81 -31.18 -17.23 2.08
C LEU A 81 -32.54 -17.88 1.79
N ARG A 82 -33.62 -17.19 2.15
CA ARG A 82 -34.99 -17.64 1.91
C ARG A 82 -35.70 -16.76 0.90
N ILE A 83 -36.27 -17.34 -0.15
CA ILE A 83 -36.99 -16.63 -1.20
C ILE A 83 -38.42 -17.11 -1.26
N GLU A 84 -39.35 -16.17 -1.19
CA GLU A 84 -40.79 -16.41 -1.18
C GLU A 84 -41.44 -15.71 -2.37
N VAL A 85 -42.25 -16.45 -3.12
CA VAL A 85 -43.12 -15.88 -4.16
C VAL A 85 -44.46 -15.56 -3.53
N ILE A 86 -44.89 -14.31 -3.61
CA ILE A 86 -46.17 -13.86 -3.08
C ILE A 86 -46.99 -13.25 -4.21
N GLU A 87 -48.16 -13.84 -4.46
CA GLU A 87 -49.15 -13.28 -5.35
C GLU A 87 -50.05 -12.32 -4.55
N VAL A 88 -50.08 -11.06 -4.98
CA VAL A 88 -50.90 -10.03 -4.36
C VAL A 88 -52.19 -9.88 -5.16
N ALA A 89 -53.31 -9.96 -4.45
CA ALA A 89 -54.64 -9.80 -5.04
C ALA A 89 -54.76 -8.50 -5.86
N THR A 90 -55.52 -8.56 -6.95
CA THR A 90 -55.74 -7.44 -7.87
C THR A 90 -56.32 -6.20 -7.17
N THR A 91 -57.06 -6.38 -6.08
CA THR A 91 -57.62 -5.30 -5.25
C THR A 91 -56.55 -4.48 -4.50
N MET A 92 -55.33 -4.99 -4.35
CA MET A 92 -54.20 -4.32 -3.69
C MET A 92 -53.07 -3.95 -4.67
N GLY A 93 -53.40 -3.77 -5.96
CA GLY A 93 -52.46 -3.34 -6.99
C GLY A 93 -51.89 -4.47 -7.85
N GLY A 94 -52.20 -5.73 -7.54
CA GLY A 94 -52.02 -6.89 -8.41
C GLY A 94 -50.57 -7.25 -8.79
N GLY A 95 -50.26 -8.54 -8.70
CA GLY A 95 -49.08 -9.11 -9.35
C GLY A 95 -48.27 -10.04 -8.46
N ILE A 96 -47.21 -10.58 -9.05
CA ILE A 96 -46.30 -11.52 -8.41
C ILE A 96 -45.11 -10.73 -7.88
N PHE A 97 -44.76 -10.97 -6.61
CA PHE A 97 -43.60 -10.37 -5.96
C PHE A 97 -42.67 -11.47 -5.46
N LEU A 98 -41.37 -11.25 -5.63
CA LEU A 98 -40.33 -12.00 -4.95
C LEU A 98 -39.94 -11.26 -3.68
N THR A 99 -40.01 -11.95 -2.56
CA THR A 99 -39.58 -11.45 -1.26
C THR A 99 -38.42 -12.31 -0.81
N GLY A 100 -37.25 -11.72 -0.56
CA GLY A 100 -36.12 -12.47 -0.06
C GLY A 100 -35.75 -12.08 1.35
N ARG A 101 -35.21 -13.04 2.08
CA ARG A 101 -34.82 -12.93 3.47
C ARG A 101 -33.43 -13.51 3.65
N VAL A 102 -32.62 -12.86 4.46
CA VAL A 102 -31.30 -13.36 4.87
C VAL A 102 -31.34 -13.45 6.39
N ASP A 103 -31.13 -14.65 6.94
CA ASP A 103 -31.20 -14.94 8.37
C ASP A 103 -32.50 -14.47 9.07
N GLY A 104 -33.61 -14.42 8.33
CA GLY A 104 -34.93 -14.08 8.86
C GLY A 104 -35.32 -12.60 8.78
N GLU A 105 -34.39 -11.71 8.44
CA GLU A 105 -34.69 -10.30 8.13
C GLU A 105 -35.20 -10.16 6.69
N VAL A 106 -36.06 -9.17 6.42
CA VAL A 106 -36.65 -8.92 5.08
C VAL A 106 -36.10 -7.60 4.52
N PRO A 107 -34.99 -7.60 3.78
CA PRO A 107 -34.37 -6.36 3.32
C PRO A 107 -35.06 -5.78 2.10
N ASP A 108 -35.68 -6.62 1.24
CA ASP A 108 -36.18 -6.15 -0.06
C ASP A 108 -37.29 -7.02 -0.65
N ARG A 109 -38.08 -6.41 -1.54
CA ARG A 109 -39.17 -7.05 -2.28
C ARG A 109 -39.24 -6.51 -3.72
N VAL A 110 -39.08 -7.40 -4.70
CA VAL A 110 -39.03 -7.04 -6.12
C VAL A 110 -40.31 -7.52 -6.83
N LYS A 111 -40.92 -6.64 -7.64
CA LYS A 111 -42.09 -6.99 -8.46
C LYS A 111 -41.64 -7.78 -9.70
N VAL A 112 -42.25 -8.93 -9.96
CA VAL A 112 -41.91 -9.77 -11.11
C VAL A 112 -42.67 -9.28 -12.35
N ALA A 113 -41.93 -8.86 -13.38
CA ALA A 113 -42.51 -8.55 -14.68
C ALA A 113 -42.91 -9.84 -15.43
N PRO A 114 -43.93 -9.82 -16.31
CA PRO A 114 -44.39 -11.02 -17.01
C PRO A 114 -43.25 -11.73 -17.76
N GLY A 115 -43.02 -13.00 -17.43
CA GLY A 115 -41.97 -13.83 -18.04
C GLY A 115 -40.52 -13.44 -17.67
N ARG A 116 -40.31 -12.55 -16.68
CA ARG A 116 -38.99 -12.03 -16.29
C ARG A 116 -38.60 -12.40 -14.85
N MET A 117 -38.82 -13.66 -14.48
CA MET A 117 -38.46 -14.17 -13.15
C MET A 117 -36.93 -14.13 -12.93
N ASP A 118 -36.16 -14.38 -13.99
CA ASP A 118 -34.70 -14.29 -14.03
C ASP A 118 -34.17 -12.95 -13.52
N ARG A 119 -34.65 -11.85 -14.11
CA ARG A 119 -34.22 -10.50 -13.72
C ARG A 119 -34.63 -10.12 -12.31
N ALA A 120 -35.83 -10.53 -11.90
CA ALA A 120 -36.31 -10.23 -10.56
C ALA A 120 -35.49 -10.98 -9.49
N VAL A 121 -35.01 -12.19 -9.77
CA VAL A 121 -34.08 -12.92 -8.90
C VAL A 121 -32.71 -12.23 -8.84
N GLU A 122 -32.14 -11.85 -9.99
CA GLU A 122 -30.86 -11.14 -10.07
C GLU A 122 -30.87 -9.83 -9.28
N GLU A 123 -31.90 -8.99 -9.50
CA GLU A 123 -32.09 -7.71 -8.80
C GLU A 123 -32.21 -7.93 -7.29
N LEU A 124 -33.08 -8.87 -6.88
CA LEU A 124 -33.29 -9.19 -5.48
C LEU A 124 -32.00 -9.68 -4.81
N LEU A 125 -31.29 -10.65 -5.42
CA LEU A 125 -30.06 -11.19 -4.85
C LEU A 125 -28.95 -10.14 -4.77
N THR A 126 -28.87 -9.23 -5.74
CA THR A 126 -27.90 -8.13 -5.70
C THR A 126 -28.11 -7.26 -4.46
N VAL A 127 -29.36 -6.90 -4.15
CA VAL A 127 -29.67 -6.07 -2.97
C VAL A 127 -29.48 -6.85 -1.68
N LEU A 128 -30.00 -8.08 -1.60
CA LEU A 128 -29.93 -8.91 -0.39
C LEU A 128 -28.49 -9.24 0.01
N LEU A 129 -27.69 -9.75 -0.92
CA LEU A 129 -26.33 -10.20 -0.64
C LEU A 129 -25.35 -9.04 -0.43
N HIS A 130 -25.72 -7.83 -0.86
CA HIS A 130 -24.98 -6.61 -0.52
C HIS A 130 -25.27 -6.12 0.90
N ASN A 131 -26.50 -6.33 1.38
CA ASN A 131 -26.98 -5.91 2.69
C ASN A 131 -27.01 -7.04 3.73
N ASP A 132 -26.39 -8.19 3.46
CA ASP A 132 -26.35 -9.31 4.41
C ASP A 132 -25.76 -8.82 5.74
N PRO A 133 -26.52 -8.91 6.84
CA PRO A 133 -26.06 -8.47 8.14
C PRO A 133 -24.76 -9.16 8.53
N ARG A 134 -24.49 -10.43 8.17
CA ARG A 134 -23.21 -11.08 8.48
C ARG A 134 -22.04 -10.58 7.67
N ARG A 135 -22.30 -10.01 6.49
CA ARG A 135 -21.28 -9.29 5.72
C ARG A 135 -20.98 -7.92 6.34
N LEU A 136 -22.00 -7.26 6.87
CA LEU A 136 -21.92 -5.93 7.48
C LEU A 136 -21.42 -5.95 8.94
N SER A 137 -21.83 -6.96 9.70
CA SER A 137 -21.41 -7.30 11.06
C SER A 137 -20.27 -8.31 11.08
N GLY A 138 -19.57 -8.46 9.94
CA GLY A 138 -18.52 -9.44 9.70
C GLY A 138 -17.73 -9.69 10.96
N PRO A 139 -17.58 -10.97 11.34
CA PRO A 139 -17.84 -11.50 12.67
C PRO A 139 -17.62 -10.47 13.78
N GLU A 140 -18.47 -10.40 14.80
CA GLU A 140 -18.34 -9.50 15.97
C GLU A 140 -16.97 -9.55 16.72
N ARG A 141 -16.01 -10.34 16.22
CA ARG A 141 -14.59 -10.40 16.57
C ARG A 141 -13.63 -10.15 15.38
N ALA A 142 -14.03 -9.41 14.35
CA ALA A 142 -13.12 -8.99 13.31
C ALA A 142 -12.17 -7.97 13.94
N ASP A 143 -11.02 -8.48 14.38
CA ASP A 143 -9.88 -7.68 14.81
C ASP A 143 -9.76 -6.47 13.87
N TRP A 144 -9.66 -5.27 14.44
CA TRP A 144 -9.52 -4.02 13.68
C TRP A 144 -8.44 -4.17 12.59
N PHE A 145 -7.39 -4.94 12.87
CA PHE A 145 -6.36 -5.32 11.90
C PHE A 145 -6.87 -6.15 10.72
N ALA A 146 -7.76 -7.11 10.94
CA ALA A 146 -8.35 -7.94 9.88
C ALA A 146 -9.26 -7.10 8.96
N GLN A 147 -10.06 -6.19 9.54
CA GLN A 147 -10.87 -5.25 8.77
C GLN A 147 -9.99 -4.31 7.94
N GLN A 148 -8.92 -3.77 8.54
CA GLN A 148 -8.02 -2.86 7.84
C GLN A 148 -7.21 -3.56 6.74
N ARG A 149 -6.77 -4.80 6.98
CA ARG A 149 -6.13 -5.64 5.96
C ARG A 149 -7.07 -5.93 4.80
N ARG A 150 -8.35 -6.22 5.07
CA ARG A 150 -9.36 -6.44 4.01
C ARG A 150 -9.62 -5.16 3.24
N SER A 151 -9.77 -4.02 3.92
CA SER A 151 -9.91 -2.71 3.27
C SER A 151 -8.71 -2.41 2.37
N PHE A 152 -7.49 -2.64 2.85
CA PHE A 152 -6.27 -2.46 2.10
C PHE A 152 -6.20 -3.37 0.87
N ARG A 153 -6.70 -4.60 0.95
CA ARG A 153 -6.76 -5.51 -0.19
C ARG A 153 -7.82 -5.12 -1.21
N VAL A 154 -9.05 -4.88 -0.77
CA VAL A 154 -10.22 -4.73 -1.66
C VAL A 154 -10.36 -3.30 -2.19
N ARG A 155 -10.15 -2.30 -1.34
CA ARG A 155 -10.39 -0.88 -1.66
C ARG A 155 -9.12 -0.09 -1.95
N GLY A 156 -7.95 -0.72 -1.77
CA GLY A 156 -6.69 -0.03 -1.97
C GLY A 156 -6.43 0.33 -3.43
N ILE A 157 -6.06 1.58 -3.68
CA ILE A 157 -5.67 2.07 -4.99
C ILE A 157 -4.14 2.13 -5.03
N ASN A 158 -3.54 1.60 -6.10
CA ASN A 158 -2.10 1.68 -6.30
C ASN A 158 -1.76 2.92 -7.11
N TYR A 159 -0.73 3.62 -6.68
CA TYR A 159 -0.20 4.80 -7.32
C TYR A 159 1.30 4.62 -7.57
N PHE A 160 1.75 5.09 -8.72
CA PHE A 160 3.15 5.14 -9.10
C PHE A 160 3.53 6.57 -9.44
N GLY A 161 4.73 6.99 -9.09
CA GLY A 161 5.11 8.36 -9.29
C GLY A 161 6.59 8.64 -9.27
N ALA A 162 6.89 9.90 -9.55
CA ALA A 162 8.23 10.44 -9.54
C ALA A 162 8.26 11.77 -8.78
N GLU A 163 9.37 12.02 -8.12
CA GLU A 163 9.62 13.22 -7.33
C GLU A 163 10.92 13.88 -7.74
N VAL A 164 10.92 15.21 -7.76
CA VAL A 164 12.10 16.05 -7.81
C VAL A 164 12.25 16.71 -6.44
N TYR A 165 13.46 16.72 -5.89
CA TYR A 165 13.71 17.31 -4.58
C TYR A 165 15.12 17.84 -4.46
N GLU A 166 15.31 18.69 -3.46
CA GLU A 166 16.62 19.14 -3.01
C GLU A 166 16.85 18.64 -1.59
N VAL A 167 18.00 18.02 -1.36
CA VAL A 167 18.49 17.61 -0.04
C VAL A 167 19.34 18.73 0.53
N GLY A 168 19.11 19.10 1.78
CA GLY A 168 20.04 19.85 2.62
C GLY A 168 20.60 18.96 3.72
N ALA A 169 21.92 18.87 3.83
CA ALA A 169 22.59 18.14 4.91
C ALA A 169 23.66 19.03 5.54
N LEU A 170 23.76 19.01 6.88
CA LEU A 170 24.82 19.75 7.57
C LEU A 170 26.08 18.87 7.65
N VAL A 171 27.15 19.31 7.01
CA VAL A 171 28.45 18.63 6.96
C VAL A 171 29.52 19.62 7.40
N ASP A 172 30.24 19.32 8.49
CA ASP A 172 31.28 20.21 9.03
C ASP A 172 30.80 21.66 9.24
N GLY A 173 29.60 21.80 9.83
CA GLY A 173 28.98 23.10 10.10
C GLY A 173 28.47 23.85 8.87
N ARG A 174 28.47 23.24 7.67
CA ARG A 174 28.02 23.85 6.42
C ARG A 174 26.87 23.08 5.79
N LEU A 175 25.96 23.80 5.14
CA LEU A 175 24.86 23.20 4.42
C LEU A 175 25.34 22.73 3.04
N ALA A 176 25.36 21.41 2.82
CA ALA A 176 25.50 20.80 1.51
C ALA A 176 24.12 20.61 0.88
N THR A 177 23.96 21.04 -0.37
CA THR A 177 22.70 20.91 -1.12
C THR A 177 22.85 19.97 -2.30
N LEU A 178 21.99 18.96 -2.42
CA LEU A 178 22.03 17.98 -3.51
C LEU A 178 20.67 17.90 -4.21
N PRO A 179 20.56 18.21 -5.52
CA PRO A 179 19.36 17.92 -6.28
C PRO A 179 19.20 16.41 -6.45
N GLY A 180 17.95 15.94 -6.43
CA GLY A 180 17.62 14.52 -6.46
C GLY A 180 16.32 14.19 -7.17
N LEU A 181 16.21 12.89 -7.47
CA LEU A 181 15.07 12.26 -8.09
C LEU A 181 14.65 11.03 -7.27
N ALA A 182 13.34 10.79 -7.18
CA ALA A 182 12.81 9.59 -6.55
C ALA A 182 11.74 8.94 -7.41
N LEU A 183 11.61 7.62 -7.24
CA LEU A 183 10.49 6.83 -7.70
C LEU A 183 9.72 6.33 -6.49
N VAL A 184 8.40 6.40 -6.58
CA VAL A 184 7.48 6.02 -5.51
C VAL A 184 6.47 5.03 -6.05
N ALA A 185 6.20 3.99 -5.28
CA ALA A 185 5.06 3.11 -5.45
C ALA A 185 4.32 3.08 -4.10
N ARG A 186 3.05 3.48 -4.08
CA ARG A 186 2.26 3.49 -2.85
C ARG A 186 0.87 2.93 -3.07
N ARG A 187 0.29 2.41 -2.00
CA ARG A 187 -1.09 1.92 -1.95
C ARG A 187 -1.86 2.71 -0.91
N GLU A 188 -2.92 3.37 -1.36
CA GLU A 188 -3.74 4.27 -0.57
C GLU A 188 -5.09 3.63 -0.25
N VAL A 189 -5.57 3.88 0.97
CA VAL A 189 -6.87 3.41 1.48
C VAL A 189 -7.47 4.51 2.34
N ASP A 190 -8.57 5.10 1.87
CA ASP A 190 -9.30 6.15 2.57
C ASP A 190 -8.39 7.33 3.00
N TRP A 191 -7.92 7.32 4.25
CA TRP A 191 -7.15 8.40 4.88
C TRP A 191 -5.70 8.01 5.19
N PHE A 192 -5.21 6.86 4.74
CA PHE A 192 -3.80 6.47 4.94
C PHE A 192 -3.21 5.79 3.70
N HIS A 193 -1.89 5.79 3.58
CA HIS A 193 -1.18 5.00 2.57
C HIS A 193 0.06 4.31 3.13
N PHE A 194 0.46 3.24 2.44
CA PHE A 194 1.74 2.57 2.61
C PHE A 194 2.50 2.60 1.28
N GLY A 195 3.78 2.93 1.31
CA GLY A 195 4.57 3.07 0.09
C GLY A 195 6.01 2.60 0.23
N VAL A 196 6.64 2.45 -0.94
CA VAL A 196 8.06 2.21 -1.12
C VAL A 196 8.61 3.35 -1.98
N ARG A 197 9.74 3.90 -1.57
CA ARG A 197 10.42 5.01 -2.24
C ARG A 197 11.89 4.69 -2.46
N VAL A 198 12.36 4.84 -3.68
CA VAL A 198 13.80 4.76 -4.01
C VAL A 198 14.23 6.10 -4.57
N ALA A 199 15.28 6.68 -4.00
CA ALA A 199 15.69 8.03 -4.33
C ALA A 199 17.21 8.15 -4.42
N GLY A 200 17.67 9.04 -5.28
CA GLY A 200 19.08 9.42 -5.40
C GLY A 200 19.22 10.94 -5.56
N ALA A 201 20.17 11.52 -4.85
CA ALA A 201 20.56 12.92 -4.94
C ALA A 201 22.07 13.01 -5.14
N ASN A 202 22.51 13.90 -6.04
CA ASN A 202 23.93 14.02 -6.39
C ASN A 202 24.31 15.48 -6.56
N GLN A 203 25.49 15.85 -6.07
CA GLN A 203 26.07 17.16 -6.30
C GLN A 203 26.46 17.30 -7.78
N LEU A 204 25.97 18.35 -8.45
CA LEU A 204 26.25 18.58 -9.87
C LEU A 204 27.58 19.28 -10.12
N ASN A 205 28.08 20.04 -9.14
CA ASN A 205 29.35 20.76 -9.21
C ASN A 205 30.34 20.15 -8.21
N SER A 206 31.46 19.58 -8.69
CA SER A 206 32.37 18.75 -7.89
C SER A 206 33.75 19.40 -7.64
N GLY A 207 33.80 20.73 -7.59
CA GLY A 207 35.04 21.50 -7.47
C GLY A 207 35.45 21.91 -6.06
N ASP A 208 34.73 21.52 -5.01
CA ASP A 208 35.06 21.95 -3.65
C ASP A 208 36.24 21.14 -3.07
N GLU A 209 37.30 21.84 -2.67
CA GLU A 209 38.44 21.29 -1.90
C GLU A 209 38.09 21.03 -0.42
N ARG A 210 36.79 20.98 -0.09
CA ARG A 210 36.28 20.90 1.28
C ARG A 210 35.41 19.67 1.46
N LEU A 211 35.21 19.29 2.73
CA LEU A 211 34.32 18.18 3.05
C LEU A 211 32.88 18.53 2.64
N THR A 212 32.31 17.72 1.76
CA THR A 212 30.94 17.89 1.25
C THR A 212 30.28 16.53 1.04
N LEU A 213 28.96 16.50 1.18
CA LEU A 213 28.14 15.36 0.75
C LEU A 213 27.96 15.45 -0.76
N THR A 214 28.47 14.45 -1.49
CA THR A 214 28.46 14.41 -2.95
C THR A 214 27.34 13.55 -3.52
N SER A 215 26.88 12.55 -2.75
CA SER A 215 25.81 11.66 -3.18
C SER A 215 25.04 11.13 -1.97
N GLN A 216 23.72 11.00 -2.12
CA GLN A 216 22.84 10.33 -1.17
C GLN A 216 21.89 9.42 -1.93
N VAL A 217 21.77 8.16 -1.52
CA VAL A 217 20.84 7.18 -2.09
C VAL A 217 20.01 6.58 -0.96
N THR A 218 18.69 6.54 -1.11
CA THR A 218 17.77 6.02 -0.10
C THR A 218 16.82 4.99 -0.69
N ALA A 219 16.54 3.92 0.05
CA ALA A 219 15.48 2.95 -0.24
C ALA A 219 14.62 2.82 1.02
N GLN A 220 13.37 3.29 0.95
CA GLN A 220 12.53 3.60 2.12
C GLN A 220 11.15 2.95 2.01
N LEU A 221 10.62 2.56 3.16
CA LEU A 221 9.21 2.31 3.39
C LEU A 221 8.58 3.57 3.97
N GLU A 222 7.35 3.85 3.56
CA GLU A 222 6.57 5.01 3.99
C GLU A 222 5.20 4.54 4.52
N ALA A 223 4.77 5.14 5.62
CA ALA A 223 3.40 5.04 6.13
C ALA A 223 2.93 6.45 6.50
N ALA A 224 1.87 6.94 5.87
CA ALA A 224 1.37 8.29 6.11
C ALA A 224 -0.15 8.35 6.23
N LEU A 225 -0.61 9.42 6.89
CA LEU A 225 -2.00 9.74 7.14
C LEU A 225 -2.34 11.06 6.44
N PHE A 226 -3.50 11.10 5.78
CA PHE A 226 -4.08 12.30 5.19
C PHE A 226 -5.03 13.00 6.16
N SER A 227 -5.10 14.32 6.08
CA SER A 227 -6.03 15.14 6.85
C SER A 227 -7.50 14.96 6.44
N SER A 228 -7.76 14.43 5.24
CA SER A 228 -9.10 14.15 4.71
C SER A 228 -9.02 13.03 3.69
N ALA A 229 -10.01 12.14 3.63
CA ALA A 229 -10.10 11.09 2.61
C ALA A 229 -10.79 11.56 1.32
N ILE A 230 -11.63 12.59 1.43
CA ILE A 230 -12.58 12.98 0.38
C ILE A 230 -12.32 14.37 -0.19
N SER A 231 -11.15 14.99 0.04
CA SER A 231 -10.86 16.34 -0.44
C SER A 231 -9.90 16.31 -1.61
N SER A 232 -10.12 17.17 -2.62
CA SER A 232 -9.18 17.40 -3.74
C SER A 232 -7.79 17.83 -3.27
N THR A 233 -7.72 18.47 -2.09
CA THR A 233 -6.47 18.88 -1.45
C THR A 233 -6.43 18.33 -0.03
N ALA A 234 -5.35 17.63 0.31
CA ALA A 234 -5.16 17.08 1.66
C ALA A 234 -3.71 17.26 2.12
N ALA A 235 -3.54 17.65 3.38
CA ALA A 235 -2.24 17.57 4.03
C ALA A 235 -1.97 16.12 4.41
N PHE A 236 -0.70 15.72 4.47
CA PHE A 236 -0.31 14.42 4.98
C PHE A 236 0.88 14.52 5.92
N ALA A 237 0.98 13.54 6.83
CA ALA A 237 2.12 13.34 7.70
C ALA A 237 2.35 11.85 7.92
N GLY A 238 3.62 11.43 7.91
CA GLY A 238 3.99 10.04 7.94
C GLY A 238 5.39 9.78 8.44
N LEU A 239 5.63 8.49 8.68
CA LEU A 239 6.92 7.94 9.04
C LEU A 239 7.56 7.35 7.80
N VAL A 240 8.87 7.56 7.66
CA VAL A 240 9.69 6.86 6.67
C VAL A 240 10.79 6.10 7.39
N ALA A 241 11.16 4.95 6.86
CA ALA A 241 12.24 4.14 7.41
C ALA A 241 12.88 3.31 6.32
N GLY A 242 14.21 3.27 6.28
CA GLY A 242 14.87 2.48 5.25
C GLY A 242 16.38 2.54 5.29
N LEU A 243 16.96 2.10 4.18
CA LEU A 243 18.40 2.12 3.96
C LEU A 243 18.82 3.44 3.35
N GLU A 244 19.94 3.95 3.83
CA GLU A 244 20.57 5.17 3.35
C GLU A 244 22.03 4.90 3.06
N TYR A 245 22.51 5.42 1.93
CA TYR A 245 23.89 5.42 1.50
C TYR A 245 24.30 6.87 1.24
N GLN A 246 25.42 7.29 1.83
CA GLN A 246 25.97 8.64 1.73
C GLN A 246 27.41 8.55 1.22
N ARG A 247 27.79 9.43 0.30
CA ARG A 247 29.16 9.59 -0.18
C ARG A 247 29.66 10.99 0.10
N PHE A 248 30.74 11.07 0.84
CA PHE A 248 31.44 12.30 1.16
C PHE A 248 32.69 12.43 0.29
N ARG A 249 33.09 13.66 0.03
CA ARG A 249 34.38 13.99 -0.58
C ARG A 249 34.97 15.15 0.20
N GLY A 250 36.26 15.09 0.52
CA GLY A 250 36.90 16.12 1.30
C GLY A 250 38.42 16.03 1.26
N PRO A 251 39.10 17.07 1.74
CA PRO A 251 40.55 17.07 1.86
C PRO A 251 40.96 16.07 2.95
N THR A 252 42.06 15.37 2.70
CA THR A 252 42.75 14.57 3.71
C THR A 252 44.24 14.86 3.65
N THR A 253 44.92 14.59 4.77
CA THR A 253 46.37 14.69 4.89
C THR A 253 46.94 13.31 5.15
N LEU A 254 46.96 12.47 4.12
CA LEU A 254 47.64 11.18 4.15
C LEU A 254 49.11 11.39 3.78
N ASN A 255 50.02 11.02 4.68
CA ASN A 255 51.48 11.15 4.50
C ASN A 255 52.02 12.59 4.30
N GLY A 256 51.28 13.62 4.73
CA GLY A 256 51.71 15.02 4.67
C GLY A 256 51.50 15.71 3.32
N GLU A 257 50.91 15.03 2.34
CA GLU A 257 50.47 15.62 1.07
C GLU A 257 48.96 15.88 1.14
N GLN A 258 48.50 17.05 0.67
CA GLN A 258 47.08 17.35 0.60
C GLN A 258 46.47 16.64 -0.62
N SER A 259 45.57 15.69 -0.36
CA SER A 259 44.81 15.01 -1.39
C SER A 259 43.31 15.17 -1.13
N VAL A 260 42.48 14.93 -2.15
CA VAL A 260 41.03 14.87 -2.00
C VAL A 260 40.59 13.41 -2.09
N GLU A 261 40.01 12.90 -1.02
CA GLU A 261 39.55 11.52 -0.93
C GLU A 261 38.03 11.44 -0.75
N SER A 262 37.50 10.23 -0.89
CA SER A 262 36.07 9.98 -0.75
C SER A 262 35.78 8.91 0.28
N ALA A 263 34.91 9.26 1.22
CA ALA A 263 34.38 8.35 2.24
C ALA A 263 32.94 7.95 1.89
N THR A 264 32.53 6.75 2.29
CA THR A 264 31.14 6.30 2.11
C THR A 264 30.59 5.75 3.41
N ALA A 265 29.34 6.08 3.72
CA ALA A 265 28.62 5.55 4.86
C ALA A 265 27.31 4.91 4.40
N ALA A 266 26.91 3.82 5.04
CA ALA A 266 25.64 3.17 4.75
C ALA A 266 25.02 2.61 6.02
N GLY A 267 23.70 2.74 6.15
CA GLY A 267 23.00 2.22 7.31
C GLY A 267 21.51 2.43 7.24
N PHE A 268 20.86 2.26 8.38
CA PHE A 268 19.43 2.47 8.54
C PHE A 268 19.13 3.93 8.90
N SER A 269 18.02 4.45 8.41
CA SER A 269 17.61 5.84 8.59
C SER A 269 16.09 5.94 8.73
N PRO A 270 15.57 6.16 9.96
CA PRO A 270 14.20 6.60 10.17
C PRO A 270 14.03 8.09 9.86
N GLY A 271 12.80 8.49 9.64
CA GLY A 271 12.47 9.85 9.29
C GLY A 271 11.00 10.19 9.38
N LEU A 272 10.73 11.46 9.14
CA LEU A 272 9.39 12.03 9.06
C LEU A 272 9.19 12.60 7.66
N ARG A 273 7.98 12.45 7.12
CA ARG A 273 7.61 13.03 5.82
C ARG A 273 6.24 13.67 5.96
N PHE A 274 6.11 14.90 5.51
CA PHE A 274 4.85 15.63 5.57
C PHE A 274 4.73 16.57 4.37
N GLY A 275 3.51 16.95 4.03
CA GLY A 275 3.29 17.76 2.84
C GLY A 275 1.83 17.96 2.51
N MET A 276 1.60 18.31 1.25
CA MET A 276 0.27 18.51 0.68
C MET A 276 0.15 17.78 -0.63
N GLU A 277 -1.03 17.23 -0.86
CA GLU A 277 -1.40 16.56 -2.08
C GLU A 277 -2.57 17.27 -2.74
N LEU A 278 -2.50 17.43 -4.05
CA LEU A 278 -3.38 18.23 -4.89
C LEU A 278 -4.00 17.35 -5.99
N GLY A 279 -5.25 17.61 -6.35
CA GLY A 279 -5.91 16.92 -7.45
C GLY A 279 -6.33 15.49 -7.14
N ARG A 280 -6.60 15.17 -5.86
CA ARG A 280 -6.88 13.80 -5.39
C ARG A 280 -8.10 13.12 -6.01
N TYR A 281 -9.03 13.90 -6.57
CA TYR A 281 -10.17 13.33 -7.33
C TYR A 281 -9.82 12.90 -8.76
N THR A 282 -8.63 13.26 -9.24
CA THR A 282 -8.18 12.89 -10.58
C THR A 282 -7.32 11.63 -10.52
N THR A 283 -6.98 11.09 -11.69
CA THR A 283 -6.02 9.99 -11.82
C THR A 283 -4.58 10.43 -11.61
N THR A 284 -4.30 11.73 -11.43
CA THR A 284 -2.93 12.24 -11.29
C THR A 284 -2.85 13.25 -10.17
N HIS A 285 -2.10 12.93 -9.12
CA HIS A 285 -2.01 13.78 -7.94
C HIS A 285 -0.69 14.53 -7.94
N GLY A 286 -0.76 15.84 -7.70
CA GLY A 286 0.41 16.66 -7.45
C GLY A 286 0.81 16.57 -5.98
N LEU A 287 2.10 16.49 -5.70
CA LEU A 287 2.66 16.38 -4.35
C LEU A 287 3.64 17.52 -4.10
N VAL A 288 3.58 18.14 -2.92
CA VAL A 288 4.66 18.98 -2.38
C VAL A 288 4.98 18.48 -0.97
N PHE A 289 6.25 18.32 -0.64
CA PHE A 289 6.65 17.67 0.61
C PHE A 289 7.91 18.24 1.23
N ALA A 290 8.04 17.98 2.53
CA ALA A 290 9.26 18.05 3.29
C ALA A 290 9.52 16.69 3.95
N GLN A 291 10.78 16.28 4.00
CA GLN A 291 11.21 15.03 4.64
C GLN A 291 12.43 15.29 5.51
N LEU A 292 12.45 14.68 6.70
CA LEU A 292 13.57 14.69 7.63
C LEU A 292 14.08 13.26 7.77
N LEU A 293 15.38 13.06 7.63
CA LEU A 293 16.05 11.78 7.83
C LEU A 293 17.08 11.89 8.95
N PHE A 294 17.02 10.92 9.85
CA PHE A 294 17.87 10.82 11.03
C PHE A 294 18.66 9.52 10.92
N PRO A 295 19.80 9.49 10.20
CA PRO A 295 20.58 8.26 10.06
C PRO A 295 20.93 7.71 11.44
N THR A 296 20.83 6.39 11.64
CA THR A 296 21.20 5.74 12.91
C THR A 296 22.68 5.36 12.97
N PHE A 297 23.50 5.97 12.12
CA PHE A 297 24.91 5.68 11.95
C PHE A 297 25.70 6.98 11.82
N ALA A 298 26.89 6.99 12.42
CA ALA A 298 27.88 8.02 12.13
C ALA A 298 28.56 7.70 10.79
N SER A 299 28.78 8.72 9.97
CA SER A 299 29.69 8.63 8.84
C SER A 299 31.11 8.65 9.40
N HIS A 300 31.75 7.49 9.49
CA HIS A 300 33.08 7.33 10.06
C HIS A 300 34.01 6.66 9.05
N ASP A 301 35.06 7.36 8.62
CA ASP A 301 36.14 6.82 7.79
C ASP A 301 37.38 6.53 8.65
N VAL A 302 37.61 5.25 8.95
CA VAL A 302 38.72 4.78 9.79
C VAL A 302 40.08 4.95 9.09
N ASP A 303 40.10 4.88 7.76
CA ASP A 303 41.34 4.81 6.99
C ASP A 303 41.90 6.21 6.70
N THR A 304 41.00 7.16 6.42
CA THR A 304 41.37 8.48 5.89
C THR A 304 41.02 9.63 6.83
N GLY A 305 40.15 9.38 7.82
CA GLY A 305 39.64 10.40 8.73
C GLY A 305 38.80 11.49 8.06
N VAL A 306 38.38 11.30 6.80
CA VAL A 306 37.69 12.32 6.00
C VAL A 306 36.37 12.78 6.63
N VAL A 307 35.67 11.89 7.33
CA VAL A 307 34.41 12.22 8.01
C VAL A 307 34.28 11.42 9.30
N ASP A 308 33.84 12.11 10.36
CA ASP A 308 33.47 11.51 11.64
C ASP A 308 32.31 12.31 12.28
N GLN A 309 31.11 12.19 11.69
CA GLN A 309 29.94 12.93 12.18
C GLN A 309 28.61 12.25 11.82
N TRP A 310 27.57 12.63 12.55
CA TRP A 310 26.18 12.34 12.18
C TRP A 310 25.70 13.36 11.17
N THR A 311 25.16 12.90 10.05
CA THR A 311 24.75 13.76 8.94
C THR A 311 23.23 13.66 8.72
N PRO A 312 22.40 14.28 9.59
CA PRO A 312 20.95 14.36 9.33
C PRO A 312 20.70 15.18 8.06
N SER A 313 19.65 14.82 7.35
CA SER A 313 19.28 15.51 6.11
C SER A 313 17.82 15.92 6.12
N VAL A 314 17.54 17.10 5.60
CA VAL A 314 16.21 17.57 5.22
C VAL A 314 16.09 17.49 3.71
N SER A 315 14.93 17.17 3.17
CA SER A 315 14.64 17.37 1.76
C SER A 315 13.32 18.10 1.54
N LEU A 316 13.29 18.95 0.53
CA LEU A 316 12.11 19.68 0.08
C LEU A 316 11.90 19.34 -1.39
N GLY A 317 10.68 19.03 -1.78
CA GLY A 317 10.43 18.58 -3.14
C GLY A 317 8.98 18.66 -3.58
N ALA A 318 8.81 18.33 -4.84
CA ALA A 318 7.52 18.18 -5.48
C ALA A 318 7.51 16.91 -6.35
N GLY A 319 6.33 16.38 -6.62
CA GLY A 319 6.19 15.17 -7.40
C GLY A 319 4.81 15.01 -8.00
N MET A 320 4.67 13.92 -8.74
CA MET A 320 3.38 13.49 -9.26
C MET A 320 3.25 11.98 -9.07
N VAL A 321 2.04 11.53 -8.74
CA VAL A 321 1.66 10.12 -8.72
C VAL A 321 0.43 9.89 -9.60
N PHE A 322 0.32 8.70 -10.19
CA PHE A 322 -0.74 8.31 -11.12
C PHE A 322 -1.06 6.82 -11.06
#